data_AF-A0A0R2BGW1-F1
#
_entry.id   AF-A0A0R2BGW1-F1
#
_cell.length_a   1.000
_cell.length_b   1.000
_cell.length_c   1.000
_cell.angle_alpha   90.00
_cell.angle_beta   90.00
_cell.angle_gamma   90.00
#
_symmetry.space_group_name_H-M   'P 1'
#
loop_
_entity.id
_entity.type
_entity.pdbx_description
1 polymer ?
#
loop_
_entity_poly.entity_id
_entity_poly.type
_entity_poly.pdbx_seq_one_letter_code
_entity_poly.pdbx_strand_id
1 'polypeptide(L)'
;MMIPIILAASSSTNIKLALGIGLVIFIVLFFKLLVGFLKFCLRHPFISLLFLIGGGLGLAFHFLLGVIVIIAVVCGGLVFFALDQFN
;
A
#
# COMPACT_ATOMS: atom_id res chain seq x y z
N MET A 1 -26.80 -8.58 5.18
CA MET A 1 -25.55 -8.21 4.46
C MET A 1 -24.43 -9.14 4.90
N MET A 2 -24.23 -10.26 4.20
CA MET A 2 -23.28 -11.33 4.59
C MET A 2 -22.39 -11.78 3.42
N ILE A 3 -22.36 -10.99 2.35
CA ILE A 3 -21.77 -11.34 1.05
C ILE A 3 -20.24 -11.20 1.02
N PRO A 4 -19.57 -10.23 1.68
CA PRO A 4 -18.12 -10.07 1.50
C PRO A 4 -17.29 -11.19 2.15
N ILE A 5 -17.80 -11.79 3.23
CA ILE A 5 -17.09 -12.85 3.97
C ILE A 5 -17.20 -14.19 3.23
N ILE A 6 -18.33 -14.46 2.57
CA ILE A 6 -18.54 -15.69 1.79
C ILE A 6 -17.67 -15.69 0.52
N LEU A 7 -17.50 -14.52 -0.13
CA LEU A 7 -16.60 -14.37 -1.27
C LEU A 7 -15.12 -14.57 -0.89
N ALA A 8 -14.72 -14.16 0.33
CA ALA A 8 -13.40 -14.45 0.88
C ALA A 8 -13.22 -15.94 1.22
N ALA A 9 -14.28 -16.61 1.68
CA ALA A 9 -14.26 -18.05 1.98
C ALA A 9 -14.25 -18.94 0.73
N SER A 10 -14.80 -18.47 -0.40
CA SER A 10 -14.78 -19.17 -1.69
C SER A 10 -13.68 -18.68 -2.64
N SER A 11 -12.57 -18.17 -2.11
CA SER A 11 -11.51 -17.63 -2.98
C SER A 11 -10.86 -18.76 -3.79
N SER A 12 -11.00 -18.73 -5.12
CA SER A 12 -10.28 -19.62 -6.02
C SER A 12 -8.76 -19.43 -5.87
N THR A 13 -7.96 -20.42 -6.30
CA THR A 13 -6.48 -20.37 -6.24
C THR A 13 -5.91 -19.07 -6.83
N ASN A 14 -6.57 -18.53 -7.86
CA ASN A 14 -6.19 -17.30 -8.55
C ASN A 14 -6.35 -16.05 -7.66
N ILE A 15 -7.38 -16.00 -6.81
CA ILE A 15 -7.58 -14.89 -5.87
C ILE A 15 -6.49 -14.89 -4.79
N LYS A 16 -6.08 -16.07 -4.31
CA LYS A 16 -4.98 -16.20 -3.35
C LYS A 16 -3.64 -15.72 -3.93
N LEU A 17 -3.39 -16.05 -5.20
CA LEU A 17 -2.23 -15.58 -5.96
C LEU A 17 -2.23 -14.05 -6.11
N ALA A 18 -3.35 -13.46 -6.52
CA ALA A 18 -3.49 -12.01 -6.67
C ALA A 18 -3.26 -11.26 -5.37
N LEU A 19 -3.87 -11.75 -4.27
CA LEU A 19 -3.66 -11.22 -2.92
C LEU A 19 -2.19 -11.30 -2.50
N GLY A 20 -1.53 -12.44 -2.76
CA GLY A 20 -0.11 -12.62 -2.48
C GLY A 20 0.78 -11.62 -3.22
N ILE A 21 0.55 -11.46 -4.52
CA ILE A 21 1.32 -10.52 -5.37
C ILE A 21 1.10 -9.07 -4.92
N GLY A 22 -0.15 -8.67 -4.70
CA GLY A 22 -0.50 -7.33 -4.22
C GLY A 22 0.12 -7.03 -2.85
N LEU A 23 0.11 -8.01 -1.94
CA LEU A 23 0.71 -7.89 -0.61
C LEU A 23 2.23 -7.71 -0.69
N VAL A 24 2.92 -8.48 -1.54
CA VAL A 24 4.37 -8.35 -1.72
C VAL A 24 4.74 -6.97 -2.26
N ILE A 25 4.03 -6.50 -3.29
CA ILE A 25 4.24 -5.16 -3.85
C ILE A 25 4.00 -4.08 -2.79
N PHE A 26 2.91 -4.22 -2.01
CA PHE A 26 2.61 -3.30 -0.92
C PHE A 26 3.72 -3.25 0.12
N ILE A 27 4.20 -4.40 0.60
CA ILE A 27 5.27 -4.48 1.60
C ILE A 27 6.55 -3.79 1.10
N VAL A 28 6.95 -4.07 -0.14
CA VAL A 28 8.15 -3.47 -0.74
C VAL A 28 8.02 -1.94 -0.84
N LEU A 29 6.88 -1.45 -1.34
CA LEU A 29 6.63 -0.02 -1.44
C LEU A 29 6.52 0.65 -0.06
N PHE A 30 5.90 -0.03 0.91
CA PHE A 30 5.74 0.44 2.28
C PHE A 30 7.09 0.61 2.98
N PHE A 31 8.00 -0.37 2.89
CA PHE A 31 9.35 -0.22 3.44
C PHE A 31 10.13 0.90 2.76
N LYS A 32 9.99 1.04 1.43
CA LYS A 32 10.63 2.13 0.69
C LYS A 32 10.11 3.51 1.13
N LEU A 33 8.80 3.61 1.40
CA LEU A 33 8.19 4.79 2.01
C LEU A 33 8.78 5.08 3.37
N LEU A 34 8.77 4.10 4.27
CA LEU A 34 9.18 4.26 5.66
C LEU A 34 10.63 4.71 5.74
N VAL A 35 11.52 4.06 4.99
CA VAL A 35 12.95 4.46 4.91
C VAL A 35 13.10 5.85 4.30
N GLY A 36 12.37 6.17 3.24
CA GLY A 36 12.41 7.49 2.60
C GLY A 36 11.93 8.60 3.52
N PHE A 37 10.83 8.35 4.23
CA PHE A 37 10.21 9.29 5.17
C PHE A 37 11.07 9.51 6.41
N LEU A 38 11.69 8.44 6.93
CA LEU A 38 12.62 8.54 8.05
C LEU A 38 13.90 9.30 7.64
N LYS A 39 14.45 9.02 6.45
CA LYS A 39 15.57 9.80 5.89
C LYS A 39 15.20 11.27 5.70
N PHE A 40 13.99 11.58 5.26
CA PHE A 40 13.52 12.96 5.12
C PHE A 40 13.46 13.67 6.49
N CYS A 41 12.91 13.00 7.51
CA CYS A 41 12.87 13.54 8.86
C CYS A 41 14.27 13.81 9.43
N LEU A 42 15.21 12.88 9.22
CA LEU A 42 16.59 13.01 9.70
C LEU A 42 17.40 14.05 8.91
N ARG A 43 17.14 14.22 7.61
CA ARG A 43 17.85 15.19 6.75
C ARG A 43 17.40 16.63 7.02
N HIS A 44 16.15 16.82 7.40
CA HIS A 44 15.55 18.14 7.59
C HIS A 44 14.94 18.26 8.99
N PRO A 45 15.77 18.27 10.05
CA PRO A 45 15.30 18.22 11.43
C PRO A 45 14.37 19.38 11.79
N PHE A 46 14.63 20.60 11.26
CA PHE A 46 13.78 21.77 11.54
C PHE A 46 12.39 21.67 10.88
N ILE A 47 12.31 21.22 9.62
CA ILE A 47 11.03 21.04 8.92
C ILE A 47 10.25 19.88 9.54
N SER A 48 10.94 18.80 9.90
CA SER A 48 10.36 17.67 10.61
C SER A 48 9.78 18.10 11.96
N LEU A 49 10.52 18.90 12.74
CA LEU A 49 10.06 19.44 14.02
C LEU A 49 8.83 20.35 13.87
N LEU A 50 8.83 21.22 12.85
CA LEU A 50 7.68 22.10 12.56
C LEU A 50 6.44 21.28 12.17
N PHE A 51 6.59 20.28 11.32
CA PHE A 51 5.53 19.34 10.95
C PHE A 51 5.08 18.47 12.14
N LEU A 52 5.98 18.16 13.08
CA LEU A 52 5.67 17.38 14.27
C LEU A 52 4.83 18.20 15.26
N ILE A 53 5.22 19.45 15.52
CA ILE A 53 4.48 20.36 16.42
C ILE A 53 3.13 20.76 15.79
N GLY A 54 3.10 21.01 14.48
CA GLY A 54 1.88 21.32 13.75
C GLY A 54 1.02 20.10 13.40
N GLY A 55 1.40 18.88 13.83
CA GLY A 55 0.69 17.63 13.52
C GLY A 55 0.72 17.20 12.05
N GLY A 56 1.31 17.99 11.15
CA GLY A 56 1.39 17.72 9.72
C GLY A 56 2.20 16.47 9.37
N LEU A 57 3.11 16.01 10.22
CA LEU A 57 3.99 14.89 9.92
C LEU A 57 3.19 13.58 9.74
N GLY A 58 2.19 13.37 10.60
CA GLY A 58 1.24 12.26 10.47
C GLY A 58 0.38 12.38 9.21
N LEU A 59 -0.11 13.57 8.89
CA LEU A 59 -0.88 13.84 7.68
C LEU A 59 -0.09 13.55 6.40
N ALA A 60 1.15 14.03 6.33
CA ALA A 60 2.03 13.79 5.19
C ALA A 60 2.32 12.29 5.00
N PHE A 61 2.58 11.57 6.10
CA PHE A 61 2.80 10.13 6.05
C PHE A 61 1.53 9.39 5.61
N HIS A 62 0.36 9.75 6.14
CA HIS A 62 -0.91 9.11 5.81
C HIS A 62 -1.32 9.35 4.36
N PHE A 63 -1.05 10.55 3.83
CA PHE A 63 -1.27 10.87 2.43
C PHE A 63 -0.37 10.02 1.51
N LEU A 64 0.94 9.96 1.80
CA LEU A 64 1.87 9.14 1.03
C LEU A 64 1.55 7.64 1.14
N LEU A 65 1.14 7.18 2.32
CA LEU A 65 0.69 5.80 2.54
C LEU A 65 -0.53 5.47 1.68
N GLY A 66 -1.52 6.37 1.64
CA GLY A 66 -2.71 6.22 0.80
C GLY A 66 -2.36 6.06 -0.69
N VAL A 67 -1.43 6.87 -1.19
CA VAL A 67 -0.95 6.76 -2.58
C VAL A 67 -0.35 5.38 -2.86
N ILE A 68 0.48 4.87 -1.94
CA ILE A 68 1.11 3.54 -2.10
C ILE A 68 0.08 2.41 -2.04
N VAL A 69 -0.90 2.50 -1.14
CA VAL A 69 -1.99 1.52 -1.06
C VAL A 69 -2.75 1.49 -2.39
N ILE A 70 -3.11 2.65 -2.95
CA ILE A 70 -3.79 2.72 -4.25
C ILE A 70 -2.94 2.10 -5.36
N ILE A 71 -1.64 2.44 -5.42
CA ILE A 71 -0.73 1.84 -6.41
C ILE A 71 -0.66 0.32 -6.26
N ALA A 72 -0.57 -0.19 -5.02
CA ALA A 72 -0.50 -1.63 -4.78
C ALA A 72 -1.79 -2.35 -5.22
N VAL A 73 -2.96 -1.75 -4.97
CA VAL A 73 -4.25 -2.30 -5.41
C VAL A 73 -4.36 -2.26 -6.94
N VAL A 74 -4.00 -1.14 -7.56
CA VAL A 74 -4.05 -0.98 -9.02
C VAL A 74 -3.08 -1.95 -9.70
N CYS A 75 -1.83 -2.06 -9.24
CA CYS A 75 -0.86 -3.02 -9.78
C CYS A 75 -1.30 -4.48 -9.56
N GLY A 76 -1.79 -4.82 -8.36
CA GLY A 76 -2.27 -6.17 -8.06
C GLY A 76 -3.46 -6.56 -8.94
N GLY A 77 -4.41 -5.64 -9.15
CA GLY A 77 -5.55 -5.83 -10.05
C GLY A 77 -5.13 -5.92 -11.52
N LEU A 78 -4.17 -5.12 -11.96
CA LEU A 78 -3.67 -5.14 -13.34
C LEU A 78 -3.00 -6.48 -13.67
N VAL A 79 -2.20 -7.02 -12.74
CA VAL A 79 -1.55 -8.33 -12.90
C VAL A 79 -2.59 -9.44 -12.94
N PHE A 80 -3.62 -9.39 -12.10
CA PHE A 80 -4.70 -10.37 -12.14
C PHE A 80 -5.48 -10.34 -13.46
N PHE A 81 -5.81 -9.14 -13.95
CA PHE A 81 -6.49 -8.98 -15.24
C PHE A 81 -5.65 -9.51 -16.41
N ALA A 82 -4.34 -9.24 -16.40
CA ALA A 82 -3.43 -9.78 -17.39
C ALA A 82 -3.39 -11.31 -17.34
N LEU A 83 -3.28 -11.91 -16.15
CA LEU A 83 -3.24 -13.37 -15.97
C LEU A 83 -4.57 -14.05 -16.37
N ASP A 84 -5.71 -13.39 -16.14
CA ASP A 84 -7.03 -13.86 -16.57
C ASP A 84 -7.16 -13.87 -18.10
N GLN A 85 -6.61 -12.87 -18.81
CA GLN A 85 -6.56 -12.86 -20.28
C GLN A 85 -5.71 -13.99 -20.90
N PHE A 86 -4.79 -14.60 -20.14
CA PHE A 86 -3.94 -15.69 -20.63
C PHE A 86 -4.48 -17.10 -20.29
N ASN A 87 -5.66 -17.20 -19.67
CA ASN A 87 -6.37 -18.45 -19.36
C ASN A 87 -7.55 -18.67 -20.32
#